data_AF-A0A229VVL4-F1
#
_entry.id   AF-A0A229VVL4-F1
#
_cell.length_a   1.000
_cell.length_b   1.000
_cell.length_c   1.000
_cell.angle_alpha   90.00
_cell.angle_beta   90.00
_cell.angle_gamma   90.00
#
_symmetry.space_group_name_H-M   'P 1'
#
loop_
_entity.id
_entity.type
_entity.pdbx_description
1 polymer ?
#
loop_
_entity_poly.entity_id
_entity_poly.type
_entity_poly.pdbx_seq_one_letter_code
_entity_poly.pdbx_strand_id
1 'polypeptide(L)'
;MAKITPKIRQAYTMCAQALVLGRVSLDTVDQIGLNADFPIFSVGRAAELADIHPQTLRQYDRLGLIVPQRTPGGARRYCLRDIDRLAQAQRMSQEESINLAGITRILQLMEENRQLKRQNRQLRRRMEGNVVFEAAADGEVIEVQRVRRSAEPYRRTVLQITAR
;
A
#
# COMPACT_ATOMS: atom_id res chain seq x y z
N MET A 1 27.53 -3.24 -3.92
CA MET A 1 26.41 -2.59 -3.21
C MET A 1 26.48 -1.10 -3.48
N ALA A 2 25.49 -0.50 -4.15
CA ALA A 2 25.47 0.94 -4.41
C ALA A 2 25.55 1.72 -3.09
N LYS A 3 26.41 2.76 -3.04
CA LYS A 3 26.59 3.57 -1.83
C LYS A 3 25.31 4.39 -1.60
N ILE A 4 24.58 4.09 -0.52
CA ILE A 4 23.43 4.88 -0.09
C ILE A 4 23.91 6.27 0.32
N THR A 5 23.44 7.31 -0.35
CA THR A 5 23.79 8.69 -0.03
C THR A 5 23.09 9.18 1.25
N PRO A 6 23.66 10.16 1.97
CA PRO A 6 23.03 10.74 3.16
C PRO A 6 21.62 11.28 2.88
N LYS A 7 21.44 11.91 1.70
CA LYS A 7 20.14 12.44 1.25
C LYS A 7 19.07 11.35 1.14
N ILE A 8 19.41 10.19 0.57
CA ILE A 8 18.48 9.06 0.49
C ILE A 8 18.10 8.59 1.89
N ARG A 9 19.09 8.40 2.77
CA ARG A 9 18.82 7.97 4.16
C ARG A 9 17.91 8.96 4.90
N GLN A 10 18.10 10.25 4.69
CA GLN A 10 17.28 11.30 5.27
C GLN A 10 15.84 11.24 4.76
N ALA A 11 15.63 11.09 3.45
CA ALA A 11 14.29 10.94 2.87
C ALA A 11 13.53 9.75 3.47
N TYR A 12 14.18 8.58 3.54
CA TYR A 12 13.61 7.39 4.19
C TYR A 12 13.29 7.63 5.67
N THR A 13 14.17 8.32 6.40
CA THR A 13 13.96 8.64 7.81
C THR A 13 12.75 9.56 8.01
N MET A 14 12.58 10.57 7.16
CA MET A 14 11.43 11.46 7.21
C MET A 14 10.13 10.72 6.91
N CYS A 15 10.13 9.84 5.90
CA CYS A 15 8.97 9.00 5.61
C CYS A 15 8.63 8.06 6.77
N ALA A 16 9.64 7.46 7.42
CA ALA A 16 9.44 6.61 8.59
C ALA A 16 8.77 7.38 9.75
N GLN A 17 9.24 8.59 10.05
CA GLN A 17 8.62 9.45 11.06
C GLN A 17 7.18 9.84 10.68
N ALA A 18 6.92 10.16 9.43
CA ALA A 18 5.58 10.51 8.96
C ALA A 18 4.59 9.32 9.07
N LEU A 19 5.06 8.09 8.84
CA LEU A 19 4.27 6.86 9.04
C LEU A 19 3.95 6.66 10.53
N VAL A 20 4.96 6.78 11.40
CA VAL A 20 4.81 6.59 12.86
C VAL A 20 3.80 7.61 13.43
N LEU A 21 3.88 8.87 12.98
CA LEU A 21 2.94 9.92 13.38
C LEU A 21 1.56 9.79 12.72
N GLY A 22 1.32 8.78 11.88
CA GLY A 22 0.06 8.57 11.17
C GLY A 22 -0.29 9.66 10.15
N ARG A 23 0.67 10.52 9.78
CA ARG A 23 0.46 11.62 8.80
C ARG A 23 0.42 11.11 7.36
N VAL A 24 1.05 9.96 7.12
CA VAL A 24 1.21 9.35 5.80
C VAL A 24 0.92 7.86 5.93
N SER A 25 0.43 7.25 4.84
CA SER A 25 0.19 5.80 4.76
C SER A 25 1.20 5.12 3.83
N LEU A 26 1.37 3.80 3.96
CA LEU A 26 2.18 3.02 3.01
C LEU A 26 1.66 3.12 1.56
N ASP A 27 0.36 3.37 1.36
CA ASP A 27 -0.19 3.64 0.02
C ASP A 27 0.37 4.94 -0.58
N THR A 28 0.55 5.97 0.26
CA THR A 28 1.15 7.25 -0.15
C THR A 28 2.65 7.10 -0.44
N VAL A 29 3.38 6.31 0.34
CA VAL A 29 4.81 6.00 0.10
C VAL A 29 5.01 5.35 -1.27
N ASP A 30 4.12 4.43 -1.64
CA ASP A 30 4.17 3.79 -2.96
C ASP A 30 3.81 4.76 -4.08
N GLN A 31 2.89 5.72 -3.85
CA GLN A 31 2.52 6.75 -4.84
C GLN A 31 3.66 7.72 -5.17
N ILE A 32 4.49 8.06 -4.17
CA ILE A 32 5.67 8.93 -4.37
C ILE A 32 6.89 8.18 -4.92
N GLY A 33 6.74 6.88 -5.25
CA GLY A 33 7.78 6.08 -5.89
C GLY A 33 8.90 5.61 -4.96
N LEU A 34 8.72 5.70 -3.64
CA LEU A 34 9.68 5.16 -2.67
C LEU A 34 9.42 3.68 -2.45
N ASN A 35 10.49 2.87 -2.50
CA ASN A 35 10.38 1.44 -2.18
C ASN A 35 10.30 1.25 -0.66
N ALA A 36 9.10 0.93 -0.15
CA ALA A 36 8.84 0.71 1.26
C ALA A 36 9.55 -0.52 1.85
N ASP A 37 9.97 -1.46 1.02
CA ASP A 37 10.63 -2.72 1.41
C ASP A 37 12.16 -2.63 1.36
N PHE A 38 12.71 -1.43 1.10
CA PHE A 38 14.15 -1.21 1.04
C PHE A 38 14.82 -1.32 2.44
N PRO A 39 15.79 -2.25 2.64
CA PRO A 39 16.37 -2.59 3.94
C PRO A 39 17.42 -1.56 4.41
N ILE A 40 16.97 -0.41 4.92
CA ILE A 40 17.86 0.73 5.22
C ILE A 40 18.19 0.91 6.71
N PHE A 41 17.26 0.59 7.62
CA PHE A 41 17.39 0.91 9.04
C PHE A 41 18.09 -0.21 9.82
N SER A 42 18.97 0.14 10.74
CA SER A 42 19.52 -0.80 11.72
C SER A 42 18.52 -1.04 12.85
N VAL A 43 18.73 -2.08 13.67
CA VAL A 43 17.89 -2.36 14.87
C VAL A 43 17.74 -1.12 15.75
N GLY A 44 18.84 -0.41 16.05
CA GLY A 44 18.79 0.77 16.90
C GLY A 44 17.99 1.91 16.29
N ARG A 45 18.21 2.20 15.00
CA ARG A 45 17.47 3.28 14.32
C ARG A 45 15.99 2.94 14.15
N ALA A 46 15.66 1.67 13.89
CA ALA A 46 14.27 1.22 13.79
C ALA A 46 13.53 1.33 15.14
N ALA A 47 14.20 0.94 16.22
CA ALA A 47 13.69 1.05 17.58
C ALA A 47 13.42 2.51 17.97
N GLU A 48 14.36 3.40 17.67
CA GLU A 48 14.20 4.86 17.88
C GLU A 48 13.03 5.43 17.07
N LEU A 49 12.90 5.06 15.80
CA LEU A 49 11.82 5.56 14.95
C LEU A 49 10.43 5.11 15.41
N ALA A 50 10.31 3.87 15.89
CA ALA A 50 9.04 3.31 16.36
C ALA A 50 8.74 3.60 17.84
N ASP A 51 9.63 4.33 18.53
CA ASP A 51 9.56 4.62 19.97
C ASP A 51 9.44 3.34 20.84
N ILE A 52 10.29 2.36 20.55
CA ILE A 52 10.32 1.08 21.29
C ILE A 52 11.72 0.74 21.75
N HIS A 53 11.83 -0.06 22.82
CA HIS A 53 13.12 -0.53 23.27
C HIS A 53 13.72 -1.55 22.27
N PRO A 54 15.04 -1.50 21.95
CA PRO A 54 15.66 -2.45 21.02
C PRO A 54 15.52 -3.92 21.42
N GLN A 55 15.38 -4.21 22.72
CA GLN A 55 15.11 -5.58 23.20
C GLN A 55 13.69 -6.05 22.84
N THR A 56 12.69 -5.16 22.95
CA THR A 56 11.31 -5.43 22.54
C THR A 56 11.24 -5.67 21.04
N LEU A 57 11.94 -4.87 20.24
CA LEU A 57 12.07 -5.11 18.80
C LEU A 57 12.63 -6.50 18.47
N ARG A 58 13.67 -6.94 19.20
CA ARG A 58 14.22 -8.30 19.03
C ARG A 58 13.25 -9.39 19.48
N GLN A 59 12.43 -9.12 20.49
CA GLN A 59 11.38 -10.03 20.92
C GLN A 59 10.30 -10.16 19.83
N TYR A 60 9.87 -9.05 19.22
CA TYR A 60 8.92 -9.07 18.10
C TYR A 60 9.47 -9.80 16.88
N ASP A 61 10.77 -9.63 16.56
CA ASP A 61 11.47 -10.43 15.53
C ASP A 61 11.44 -11.94 15.85
N ARG A 62 11.79 -12.34 17.07
CA ARG A 62 11.77 -13.76 17.48
C ARG A 62 10.38 -14.39 17.43
N LEU A 63 9.35 -13.59 17.73
CA LEU A 63 7.96 -14.03 17.73
C LEU A 63 7.33 -14.01 16.33
N GLY A 64 8.10 -13.61 15.30
CA GLY A 64 7.66 -13.61 13.91
C GLY A 64 6.71 -12.47 13.56
N LEU A 65 6.54 -11.48 14.44
CA LEU A 65 5.72 -10.29 14.15
C LEU A 65 6.29 -9.52 12.96
N ILE A 66 7.63 -9.45 12.89
CA ILE A 66 8.39 -8.79 11.83
C ILE A 66 9.53 -9.70 11.41
N VAL A 67 9.80 -9.72 10.10
CA VAL A 67 10.87 -10.53 9.52
C VAL A 67 11.86 -9.59 8.84
N PRO A 68 12.91 -9.12 9.55
CA PRO A 68 13.89 -8.20 8.99
C PRO A 68 14.76 -8.90 7.95
N GLN A 69 15.19 -8.16 6.94
CA GLN A 69 16.21 -8.64 6.02
C GLN A 69 17.56 -8.71 6.72
N ARG A 70 18.39 -9.69 6.35
CA ARG A 70 19.73 -9.85 6.91
C ARG A 70 20.78 -9.49 5.87
N THR A 71 21.77 -8.72 6.30
CA THR A 71 23.00 -8.50 5.51
C THR A 71 23.85 -9.78 5.47
N PRO A 72 24.82 -9.89 4.55
CA PRO A 72 25.75 -11.03 4.52
C PRO A 72 26.48 -11.25 5.85
N GLY A 73 26.74 -10.19 6.62
CA GLY A 73 27.33 -10.27 7.97
C GLY A 73 26.31 -10.59 9.09
N GLY A 74 25.09 -11.02 8.75
CA GLY A 74 24.06 -11.41 9.72
C GLY A 74 23.36 -10.24 10.43
N ALA A 75 23.75 -8.99 10.18
CA ALA A 75 23.10 -7.83 10.79
C ALA A 75 21.71 -7.61 10.19
N ARG A 76 20.72 -7.36 11.07
CA ARG A 76 19.31 -7.09 10.72
C ARG A 76 19.16 -5.71 10.10
N ARG A 77 18.34 -5.64 9.06
CA ARG A 77 17.94 -4.42 8.37
C ARG A 77 16.42 -4.38 8.25
N TYR A 78 15.88 -3.25 8.63
CA TYR A 78 14.44 -2.97 8.62
C TYR A 78 14.13 -1.98 7.51
N CYS A 79 12.94 -2.10 6.95
CA CYS A 79 12.41 -1.25 5.91
C CYS A 79 11.30 -0.33 6.45
N LEU A 80 10.72 0.53 5.62
CA LEU A 80 9.63 1.43 6.03
C LEU A 80 8.38 0.67 6.46
N ARG A 81 8.07 -0.45 5.78
CA ARG A 81 6.96 -1.32 6.15
C ARG A 81 7.14 -1.90 7.56
N ASP A 82 8.36 -2.28 7.92
CA ASP A 82 8.64 -2.79 9.26
C ASP A 82 8.42 -1.70 10.32
N ILE A 83 8.84 -0.46 10.05
CA ILE A 83 8.62 0.67 10.98
C ILE A 83 7.13 0.94 11.17
N ASP A 84 6.35 0.96 10.10
CA ASP A 84 4.90 1.14 10.17
C ASP A 84 4.22 0.02 10.99
N ARG A 85 4.62 -1.24 10.77
CA ARG A 85 4.14 -2.38 11.56
C ARG A 85 4.51 -2.26 13.03
N LEU A 86 5.73 -1.84 13.36
CA LEU A 86 6.16 -1.62 14.74
C LEU A 86 5.32 -0.55 15.44
N ALA A 87 5.09 0.58 14.77
CA ALA A 87 4.29 1.67 15.32
C ALA A 87 2.84 1.26 15.55
N GLN A 88 2.25 0.47 14.64
CA GLN A 88 0.91 -0.09 14.83
C GLN A 88 0.85 -1.09 15.99
N ALA A 89 1.81 -2.02 16.05
CA ALA A 89 1.90 -2.98 17.14
C ALA A 89 2.07 -2.31 18.50
N GLN A 90 2.92 -1.28 18.58
CA GLN A 90 3.15 -0.52 19.80
C GLN A 90 1.86 0.16 20.28
N ARG A 91 1.15 0.85 19.38
CA ARG A 91 -0.14 1.50 19.70
C ARG A 91 -1.18 0.49 20.20
N MET A 92 -1.39 -0.61 19.48
CA MET A 92 -2.35 -1.66 19.90
C MET A 92 -1.98 -2.29 21.26
N SER A 93 -0.69 -2.46 21.52
CA SER A 93 -0.21 -3.00 22.79
C SER A 93 -0.41 -2.03 23.95
N GLN A 94 -0.22 -0.72 23.74
CA GLN A 94 -0.30 0.29 24.80
C GLN A 94 -1.73 0.81 25.03
N GLU A 95 -2.46 1.09 23.97
CA GLU A 95 -3.78 1.73 24.03
C GLU A 95 -4.90 0.70 24.25
N GLU A 96 -4.80 -0.46 23.58
CA GLU A 96 -5.89 -1.45 23.53
C GLU A 96 -5.60 -2.71 24.38
N SER A 97 -4.40 -2.79 25.00
CA SER A 97 -3.94 -3.95 25.78
C SER A 97 -4.08 -5.30 25.04
N ILE A 98 -3.95 -5.26 23.71
CA ILE A 98 -4.11 -6.45 22.87
C ILE A 98 -2.89 -7.36 23.02
N ASN A 99 -3.14 -8.67 23.14
CA ASN A 99 -2.06 -9.64 23.17
C ASN A 99 -1.31 -9.74 21.82
N LEU A 100 -0.06 -10.19 21.85
CA LEU A 100 0.78 -10.20 20.64
C LEU A 100 0.23 -11.08 19.51
N ALA A 101 -0.46 -12.18 19.83
CA ALA A 101 -1.08 -13.05 18.83
C ALA A 101 -2.20 -12.32 18.09
N GLY A 102 -3.00 -11.54 18.82
CA GLY A 102 -4.03 -10.66 18.30
C GLY A 102 -3.44 -9.58 17.42
N ILE A 103 -2.40 -8.88 17.88
CA ILE A 103 -1.68 -7.87 17.09
C ILE A 103 -1.17 -8.48 15.78
N THR A 104 -0.54 -9.65 15.83
CA THR A 104 -0.03 -10.35 14.65
C THR A 104 -1.16 -10.63 13.65
N ARG A 105 -2.30 -11.12 14.13
CA ARG A 105 -3.47 -11.41 13.29
C ARG A 105 -4.07 -10.15 12.70
N ILE A 106 -4.18 -9.07 13.48
CA ILE A 106 -4.71 -7.78 13.03
C ILE A 106 -3.81 -7.21 11.93
N LEU A 107 -2.48 -7.17 12.13
CA LEU A 107 -1.53 -6.68 11.13
C LEU A 107 -1.59 -7.49 9.83
N GLN A 108 -1.75 -8.82 9.92
CA GLN A 108 -1.94 -9.67 8.75
C GLN A 108 -3.22 -9.27 7.98
N LEU A 109 -4.35 -9.16 8.68
CA LEU A 109 -5.64 -8.76 8.09
C LEU A 109 -5.58 -7.36 7.48
N MET A 110 -4.86 -6.42 8.11
CA MET A 110 -4.66 -5.08 7.58
C MET A 110 -3.89 -5.09 6.26
N GLU A 111 -2.84 -5.92 6.14
CA GLU A 111 -2.11 -6.07 4.87
C GLU A 111 -2.97 -6.73 3.78
N GLU A 112 -3.71 -7.78 4.12
CA GLU A 112 -4.67 -8.41 3.20
C GLU A 112 -5.73 -7.39 2.72
N ASN A 113 -6.30 -6.60 3.64
CA ASN A 113 -7.25 -5.53 3.31
C ASN A 113 -6.63 -4.45 2.41
N ARG A 114 -5.37 -4.07 2.67
CA ARG A 114 -4.62 -3.13 1.83
C ARG A 114 -4.44 -3.66 0.42
N GLN A 115 -4.10 -4.93 0.27
CA GLN A 115 -3.96 -5.60 -1.04
C GLN A 115 -5.30 -5.66 -1.78
N LEU A 116 -6.37 -6.06 -1.10
CA LEU A 116 -7.72 -6.09 -1.67
C LEU A 116 -8.17 -4.69 -2.13
N LYS A 117 -7.96 -3.65 -1.33
CA LYS A 117 -8.26 -2.27 -1.71
C LYS A 117 -7.46 -1.82 -2.93
N ARG A 118 -6.19 -2.20 -3.05
CA ARG A 118 -5.36 -1.92 -4.23
C ARG A 118 -5.91 -2.61 -5.47
N GLN A 119 -6.23 -3.88 -5.37
CA GLN A 119 -6.84 -4.65 -6.48
C GLN A 119 -8.17 -4.04 -6.90
N ASN A 120 -9.03 -3.68 -5.94
CA ASN A 120 -10.33 -3.06 -6.23
C ASN A 120 -10.15 -1.71 -6.97
N ARG A 121 -9.21 -0.86 -6.51
CA ARG A 121 -8.87 0.39 -7.23
C ARG A 121 -8.37 0.13 -8.65
N GLN A 122 -7.54 -0.89 -8.85
CA GLN A 122 -7.07 -1.27 -10.19
C GLN A 122 -8.20 -1.76 -11.09
N LEU A 123 -9.12 -2.58 -10.56
CA LEU A 123 -10.28 -3.07 -11.29
C LEU A 123 -11.23 -1.92 -11.66
N ARG A 124 -11.52 -1.02 -10.72
CA ARG A 124 -12.32 0.19 -10.97
C ARG A 124 -11.73 1.04 -12.08
N ARG A 125 -10.42 1.33 -12.03
CA ARG A 125 -9.71 2.05 -13.10
C ARG A 125 -9.81 1.36 -14.47
N ARG A 126 -9.79 0.02 -14.51
CA ARG A 126 -9.98 -0.74 -15.76
C ARG A 126 -11.40 -0.64 -16.29
N MET A 127 -12.40 -0.59 -15.41
CA MET A 127 -13.81 -0.41 -15.79
C MET A 127 -14.08 1.03 -16.25
N GLU A 128 -13.57 2.02 -15.53
CA GLU A 128 -13.66 3.45 -15.87
C GLU A 128 -12.89 3.78 -17.17
N GLY A 129 -11.73 3.13 -17.41
CA GLY A 129 -10.99 3.27 -18.66
C GLY A 129 -11.66 2.64 -19.89
N ASN A 130 -12.77 1.91 -19.71
CA ASN A 130 -13.59 1.38 -20.80
C ASN A 130 -14.80 2.27 -21.12
N VAL A 131 -14.97 3.41 -20.46
CA VAL A 131 -16.02 4.36 -20.79
C VAL A 131 -15.51 5.27 -21.90
N VAL A 132 -16.08 5.15 -23.10
CA VAL A 132 -15.80 6.03 -24.24
C VAL A 132 -17.01 6.94 -24.38
N PHE A 133 -16.78 8.25 -24.38
CA PHE A 133 -17.81 9.22 -24.72
C PHE A 133 -17.87 9.30 -26.25
N GLU A 134 -18.99 8.90 -26.84
CA GLU A 134 -19.24 9.10 -28.26
C GLU A 134 -20.11 10.35 -28.43
N ALA A 135 -19.67 11.27 -29.29
CA ALA A 135 -20.48 12.43 -29.67
C ALA A 135 -21.33 12.03 -30.86
N ALA A 136 -22.65 12.04 -30.69
CA ALA A 136 -23.59 11.88 -31.80
C ALA A 136 -23.53 13.09 -32.74
N ALA A 137 -23.96 12.91 -33.99
CA ALA A 137 -23.86 13.94 -35.03
C ALA A 137 -24.68 15.22 -34.74
N ASP A 138 -25.61 15.14 -33.78
CA ASP A 138 -26.42 16.23 -33.24
C ASP A 138 -25.78 16.92 -32.03
N GLY A 139 -24.60 16.47 -31.59
CA GLY A 139 -23.86 17.02 -30.45
C GLY A 139 -24.22 16.40 -29.10
N GLU A 140 -25.08 15.38 -29.05
CA GLU A 140 -25.37 14.67 -27.80
C GLU A 140 -24.18 13.78 -27.37
N VAL A 141 -23.73 13.92 -26.12
CA VAL A 141 -22.65 13.10 -25.57
C VAL A 141 -23.26 11.91 -24.85
N ILE A 142 -23.09 10.72 -25.40
CA ILE A 142 -23.54 9.46 -24.79
C ILE A 142 -22.38 8.69 -24.17
N GLU A 143 -22.62 8.17 -22.97
CA GLU A 143 -21.68 7.30 -22.26
C GLU A 143 -21.74 5.89 -22.88
N VAL A 144 -20.69 5.46 -23.58
CA VAL A 144 -20.65 4.15 -24.23
C VAL A 144 -19.63 3.25 -23.54
N GLN A 145 -20.08 2.12 -23.02
CA GLN A 145 -19.19 1.09 -22.50
C GLN A 145 -18.50 0.38 -23.67
N ARG A 146 -17.17 0.48 -23.75
CA ARG A 146 -16.34 -0.24 -24.71
C ARG A 146 -16.35 -1.72 -24.34
N VAL A 147 -17.40 -2.43 -24.72
CA VAL A 147 -17.41 -3.89 -24.70
C VAL A 147 -16.32 -4.32 -25.67
N ARG A 148 -15.31 -5.05 -25.21
CA ARG A 148 -14.42 -5.81 -26.11
C ARG A 148 -15.26 -6.90 -26.76
N ARG A 149 -16.16 -6.54 -27.69
CA ARG A 149 -16.78 -7.51 -28.57
C ARG A 149 -15.74 -7.86 -29.63
N SER A 150 -15.28 -9.10 -29.54
CA SER A 150 -14.92 -9.92 -30.68
C SER A 150 -15.69 -9.48 -31.92
N ALA A 151 -14.96 -9.28 -33.01
CA ALA A 151 -15.50 -8.92 -34.31
C ALA A 151 -16.61 -9.87 -34.74
N GLU A 152 -17.87 -9.46 -34.60
CA GLU A 152 -18.98 -9.95 -35.43
C GLU A 152 -19.91 -8.77 -35.74
N PRO A 153 -20.16 -8.46 -37.02
CA PRO A 153 -21.07 -7.40 -37.40
C PRO A 153 -22.50 -7.95 -37.37
N TYR A 154 -23.36 -7.45 -36.48
CA TYR A 154 -24.80 -7.71 -36.61
C TYR A 154 -25.68 -6.48 -36.38
N ARG A 155 -26.36 -6.15 -37.48
CA ARG A 155 -27.63 -5.46 -37.73
C ARG A 155 -28.11 -4.38 -36.75
N ARG A 156 -28.26 -3.17 -37.32
CA ARG A 156 -29.14 -2.08 -36.85
C ARG A 156 -30.58 -2.61 -36.72
N THR A 157 -31.13 -2.59 -35.51
CA THR A 157 -32.59 -2.50 -35.30
C THR A 157 -32.87 -1.09 -34.79
N VAL A 158 -33.51 -0.29 -35.64
CA VAL A 158 -33.96 1.07 -35.31
C VAL A 158 -35.25 0.91 -34.49
N LEU A 159 -35.23 1.30 -33.22
CA LEU A 159 -36.46 1.49 -32.45
C LEU A 159 -36.91 2.94 -32.63
N GLN A 160 -37.91 3.14 -33.48
CA GLN A 160 -38.65 4.40 -33.51
C GLN A 160 -39.49 4.49 -32.24
N ILE A 161 -39.15 5.44 -31.37
CA ILE A 161 -40.06 5.89 -30.31
C ILE A 161 -40.82 7.09 -30.88
N THR A 162 -42.00 6.83 -31.43
CA THR A 162 -42.99 7.87 -31.73
C THR A 162 -43.47 8.50 -30.43
N ALA A 163 -43.13 9.77 -30.20
CA ALA A 163 -43.82 10.62 -29.23
C ALA A 163 -45.11 11.14 -29.87
N ARG A 164 -46.22 11.07 -29.12
CA ARG A 164 -47.48 11.76 -29.38
C ARG A 164 -47.74 12.71 -28.24
#